data_AF-A0A529NJE1-F1
#
_entry.id   AF-A0A529NJE1-F1
#
_cell.length_a   1.000
_cell.length_b   1.000
_cell.length_c   1.000
_cell.angle_alpha   90.00
_cell.angle_beta   90.00
_cell.angle_gamma   90.00
#
_symmetry.space_group_name_H-M   'P 1'
#
loop_
_entity.id
_entity.type
_entity.pdbx_description
1 polymer ?
#
loop_
_entity_poly.entity_id
_entity_poly.type
_entity_poly.pdbx_seq_one_letter_code
_entity_poly.pdbx_strand_id
1 'polypeptide(L)'
;HDMRNILASAQLMSDRLRLVKDPTVQSFAPKLLRALDRAVSYSEGVLAYGRTQEPPPSRRRVRLRQLVEDVHGLLDIEEGIEFVNGVEHAFEVDADSDQLFRVLTNLCRNAVQAMAADTESAVVRRLAVSAERLGSV
;
A
#
# COMPACT_ATOMS: atom_id res chain seq x y z
N HIS A 1 -2.15 -24.80 -7.69
CA HIS A 1 -2.93 -24.94 -8.95
C HIS A 1 -4.16 -24.04 -8.89
N ASP A 2 -4.96 -24.13 -7.82
CA ASP A 2 -6.20 -23.34 -7.67
C ASP A 2 -5.96 -21.83 -7.55
N MET A 3 -4.89 -21.41 -6.86
CA MET A 3 -4.50 -20.00 -6.81
C MET A 3 -4.12 -19.39 -8.16
N ARG A 4 -3.42 -20.16 -9.02
CA ARG A 4 -3.08 -19.71 -10.38
C ARG A 4 -4.36 -19.51 -11.22
N ASN A 5 -5.38 -20.33 -11.01
CA ASN A 5 -6.67 -20.18 -11.68
C ASN A 5 -7.49 -18.98 -11.16
N ILE A 6 -7.41 -18.69 -9.86
CA ILE A 6 -8.05 -17.51 -9.25
C ILE A 6 -7.39 -16.21 -9.75
N LEU A 7 -6.05 -16.15 -9.78
CA LEU A 7 -5.30 -15.02 -10.32
C LEU A 7 -5.56 -14.81 -11.81
N ALA A 8 -5.56 -15.87 -12.61
CA ALA A 8 -5.91 -15.79 -14.03
C ALA A 8 -7.33 -15.26 -14.24
N SER A 9 -8.27 -15.67 -13.39
CA SER A 9 -9.66 -15.20 -13.44
C SER A 9 -9.79 -13.73 -13.01
N ALA A 10 -9.05 -13.30 -11.99
CA ALA A 10 -8.97 -11.90 -11.57
C ALA A 10 -8.36 -11.00 -12.67
N GLN A 11 -7.33 -11.50 -13.37
CA GLN A 11 -6.71 -10.82 -14.50
C GLN A 11 -7.72 -10.59 -15.66
N LEU A 12 -8.47 -11.63 -16.02
CA LEU A 12 -9.51 -11.55 -17.07
C LEU A 12 -10.67 -10.62 -16.68
N MET A 13 -11.04 -10.58 -15.40
CA MET A 13 -12.03 -9.63 -14.87
C MET A 13 -11.50 -8.19 -14.91
N SER A 14 -10.21 -7.99 -14.61
CA SER A 14 -9.55 -6.68 -14.71
C SER A 14 -9.51 -6.15 -16.14
N ASP A 15 -9.21 -7.01 -17.12
CA ASP A 15 -9.24 -6.63 -18.54
C ASP A 15 -10.66 -6.28 -19.03
N ARG A 16 -11.69 -6.94 -18.50
CA ARG A 16 -13.10 -6.55 -18.75
C ARG A 16 -13.47 -5.22 -18.11
N LEU A 17 -13.00 -4.93 -16.90
CA LEU A 17 -13.24 -3.65 -16.23
C LEU A 17 -12.53 -2.48 -16.95
N ARG A 18 -11.38 -2.74 -17.58
CA ARG A 18 -10.69 -1.76 -18.44
C ARG A 18 -11.47 -1.38 -19.71
N LEU A 19 -12.36 -2.26 -20.18
CA LEU A 19 -13.24 -1.99 -21.34
C LEU A 19 -14.46 -1.13 -20.97
N VAL A 20 -14.75 -0.95 -19.67
CA VAL A 20 -15.83 -0.09 -19.18
C VAL A 20 -15.38 1.37 -19.25
N LYS A 21 -16.16 2.23 -19.92
CA LYS A 21 -15.85 3.67 -20.13
C LYS A 21 -16.16 4.56 -18.93
N ASP A 22 -16.51 3.98 -17.80
CA ASP A 22 -16.79 4.74 -16.58
C ASP A 22 -15.47 5.18 -15.91
N PRO A 23 -15.22 6.50 -15.78
CA PRO A 23 -13.97 7.04 -15.20
C PRO A 23 -13.72 6.55 -13.77
N THR A 24 -14.80 6.32 -13.02
CA THR A 24 -14.76 5.82 -11.65
C THR A 24 -14.21 4.40 -11.66
N VAL A 25 -14.80 3.51 -12.46
CA VAL A 25 -14.41 2.09 -12.57
C VAL A 25 -12.96 1.94 -13.04
N GLN A 26 -12.52 2.76 -14.00
CA GLN A 26 -11.14 2.74 -14.51
C GLN A 26 -10.10 3.11 -13.45
N SER A 27 -10.45 3.99 -12.50
CA SER A 27 -9.57 4.36 -11.39
C SER A 27 -9.48 3.28 -10.30
N PHE A 28 -10.55 2.48 -10.14
CA PHE A 28 -10.65 1.44 -9.12
C PHE A 28 -10.03 0.10 -9.56
N ALA A 29 -10.17 -0.30 -10.82
CA ALA A 29 -9.69 -1.60 -11.30
C ALA A 29 -8.19 -1.87 -11.02
N PRO A 30 -7.25 -0.91 -11.23
CA PRO A 30 -5.84 -1.11 -10.91
C PRO A 30 -5.58 -1.24 -9.40
N LYS A 31 -6.35 -0.53 -8.57
CA LYS A 31 -6.23 -0.57 -7.10
C LYS A 31 -6.70 -1.92 -6.56
N LEU A 32 -7.80 -2.44 -7.11
CA LEU A 32 -8.39 -3.73 -6.76
C LEU A 32 -7.43 -4.90 -7.07
N LEU A 33 -6.77 -4.86 -8.23
CA LEU A 33 -5.78 -5.86 -8.60
C LEU A 33 -4.57 -5.85 -7.64
N ARG A 34 -4.05 -4.66 -7.31
CA ARG A 34 -2.96 -4.54 -6.32
C ARG A 34 -3.36 -5.04 -4.93
N ALA A 35 -4.60 -4.81 -4.52
CA ALA A 35 -5.11 -5.32 -3.25
C ALA A 35 -5.21 -6.86 -3.23
N LEU A 36 -5.68 -7.46 -4.34
CA LEU A 36 -5.73 -8.92 -4.51
C LEU A 36 -4.35 -9.56 -4.50
N ASP A 37 -3.38 -9.00 -5.25
CA ASP A 37 -2.00 -9.48 -5.24
C ASP A 37 -1.41 -9.48 -3.84
N ARG A 38 -1.65 -8.42 -3.05
CA ARG A 38 -1.20 -8.33 -1.66
C ARG A 38 -1.89 -9.31 -0.72
N ALA A 39 -3.19 -9.53 -0.87
CA ALA A 39 -3.94 -10.50 -0.06
C ALA A 39 -3.46 -11.94 -0.31
N VAL A 40 -3.10 -12.24 -1.56
CA VAL A 40 -2.47 -13.50 -1.95
C VAL A 40 -1.11 -13.67 -1.25
N SER A 41 -0.22 -12.68 -1.35
CA SER A 41 1.09 -12.74 -0.68
C SER A 41 0.98 -12.83 0.85
N TYR A 42 -0.01 -12.18 1.45
CA TYR A 42 -0.27 -12.28 2.89
C TYR A 42 -0.71 -13.70 3.31
N SER A 43 -1.60 -14.32 2.53
CA SER A 43 -2.08 -15.69 2.80
C SER A 43 -0.96 -16.73 2.66
N GLU A 44 -0.04 -16.52 1.71
CA GLU A 44 1.19 -17.34 1.59
C GLU A 44 2.12 -17.16 2.81
N GLY A 45 2.23 -15.94 3.35
CA GLY A 45 3.01 -15.64 4.56
C GLY A 45 2.45 -16.25 5.84
N VAL A 46 1.12 -16.41 5.96
CA VAL A 46 0.48 -17.00 7.16
C VAL A 46 0.59 -18.53 7.18
N LEU A 47 0.61 -19.20 6.02
CA LEU A 47 0.85 -20.65 5.94
C LEU A 47 2.32 -21.07 6.14
N ALA A 48 3.26 -20.13 6.06
CA ALA A 48 4.67 -20.34 6.37
C ALA A 48 4.99 -20.32 7.88
N TYR A 49 3.98 -20.12 8.75
CA TYR A 49 4.12 -20.15 10.21
C TYR A 49 4.33 -21.59 10.72
N GLY A 50 5.54 -22.11 10.51
CA GLY A 50 5.90 -23.43 11.01
C GLY A 50 7.28 -23.93 10.61
N ARG A 51 7.88 -23.50 9.48
CA ARG A 51 9.23 -24.00 9.12
C ARG A 51 10.00 -23.32 7.98
N THR A 52 9.70 -22.08 7.59
CA THR A 52 10.36 -21.48 6.43
C THR A 52 10.82 -20.06 6.73
N GLN A 53 12.13 -19.86 6.62
CA GLN A 53 12.80 -18.56 6.58
C GLN A 53 12.03 -17.63 5.62
N GLU A 54 11.68 -16.42 6.07
CA GLU A 54 11.02 -15.43 5.23
C GLU A 54 11.85 -15.30 3.93
N PRO A 55 11.24 -15.44 2.74
CA PRO A 55 11.99 -15.43 1.50
C PRO A 55 12.82 -14.14 1.40
N PRO A 56 14.02 -14.19 0.80
CA PRO A 56 14.87 -13.01 0.68
C PRO A 56 14.10 -11.87 0.00
N PRO A 57 14.29 -10.61 0.43
CA PRO A 57 13.56 -9.47 -0.10
C PRO A 57 13.70 -9.36 -1.63
N SER A 58 12.59 -9.22 -2.33
CA SER A 58 12.54 -9.05 -3.79
C SER A 58 12.70 -7.56 -4.13
N ARG A 59 13.94 -7.08 -4.08
CA ARG A 59 14.27 -5.66 -4.25
C ARG A 59 14.10 -5.21 -5.70
N ARG A 60 13.48 -4.05 -5.89
CA ARG A 60 13.27 -3.39 -7.19
C ARG A 60 13.16 -1.87 -7.04
N ARG A 61 13.26 -1.15 -8.16
CA ARG A 61 12.93 0.28 -8.20
C ARG A 61 11.43 0.48 -7.96
N VAL A 62 11.10 1.24 -6.92
CA VAL A 62 9.72 1.56 -6.52
C VAL A 62 9.54 3.07 -6.52
N ARG A 63 8.47 3.55 -7.17
CA ARG A 63 7.99 4.95 -7.05
C ARG A 63 7.37 5.13 -5.68
N LEU A 64 8.12 5.71 -4.75
CA LEU A 64 7.74 5.76 -3.34
C LEU A 64 6.43 6.52 -3.14
N ARG A 65 6.22 7.61 -3.90
CA ARG A 65 4.96 8.38 -3.84
C ARG A 65 3.74 7.51 -4.11
N GLN A 66 3.79 6.66 -5.14
CA GLN A 66 2.67 5.77 -5.49
C GLN A 66 2.40 4.72 -4.39
N LEU A 67 3.45 4.23 -3.74
CA LEU A 67 3.32 3.31 -2.62
C LEU A 67 2.63 3.98 -1.43
N VAL A 68 2.97 5.23 -1.14
CA VAL A 68 2.33 6.03 -0.07
C VAL A 68 0.87 6.33 -0.41
N GLU A 69 0.53 6.63 -1.67
CA GLU A 69 -0.88 6.77 -2.09
C GLU A 69 -1.67 5.47 -1.94
N ASP A 70 -1.06 4.33 -2.25
CA ASP A 70 -1.69 3.03 -2.04
C ASP A 70 -1.93 2.75 -0.54
N VAL A 71 -1.01 3.18 0.34
CA VAL A 71 -1.19 3.07 1.80
C VAL A 71 -2.34 3.98 2.25
N HIS A 72 -2.35 5.24 1.80
CA HIS A 72 -3.41 6.19 2.09
C HIS A 72 -4.80 5.63 1.73
N GLY A 73 -4.93 5.00 0.56
CA GLY A 73 -6.18 4.38 0.13
C GLY A 73 -6.66 3.18 0.94
N LEU A 74 -5.83 2.62 1.84
CA LEU A 74 -6.20 1.55 2.77
C LEU A 74 -6.31 2.01 4.23
N LEU A 75 -5.92 3.23 4.55
CA LEU A 75 -6.04 3.75 5.90
C LEU A 75 -7.49 4.12 6.18
N ASP A 76 -8.00 3.69 7.33
CA ASP A 76 -9.25 4.18 7.88
C ASP A 76 -8.96 5.46 8.67
N ILE A 77 -9.00 6.60 7.98
CA ILE A 77 -8.69 7.91 8.56
C ILE A 77 -10.00 8.55 9.04
N GLU A 78 -10.14 8.71 10.36
CA GLU A 78 -11.29 9.38 10.97
C GLU A 78 -11.38 10.86 10.57
N GLU A 79 -12.59 11.43 10.65
CA GLU A 79 -12.80 12.86 10.43
C GLU A 79 -11.90 13.70 11.37
N GLY A 80 -11.15 14.64 10.79
CA GLY A 80 -10.27 15.55 11.53
C GLY A 80 -8.78 15.22 11.47
N ILE A 81 -8.37 14.14 10.80
CA ILE A 81 -6.95 13.85 10.51
C ILE A 81 -6.65 14.18 9.03
N GLU A 82 -5.73 15.11 8.80
CA GLU A 82 -5.23 15.44 7.46
C GLU A 82 -4.11 14.47 7.03
N PHE A 83 -4.22 13.84 5.86
CA PHE A 83 -3.14 13.05 5.27
C PHE A 83 -2.36 13.83 4.22
N VAL A 84 -1.04 13.88 4.34
CA VAL A 84 -0.15 14.60 3.42
C VAL A 84 0.91 13.65 2.85
N ASN A 85 0.84 13.38 1.55
CA ASN A 85 1.92 12.72 0.81
C ASN A 85 2.93 13.76 0.30
N GLY A 86 3.98 13.99 1.10
CA GLY A 86 5.09 14.88 0.81
C GLY A 86 6.24 14.24 0.02
N VAL A 87 6.07 13.01 -0.49
CA VAL A 87 7.09 12.36 -1.31
C VAL A 87 7.12 12.97 -2.71
N GLU A 88 8.30 13.34 -3.19
CA GLU A 88 8.48 13.90 -4.54
C GLU A 88 7.98 12.91 -5.61
N HIS A 89 7.31 13.42 -6.66
CA HIS A 89 6.74 12.60 -7.74
C HIS A 89 7.74 11.66 -8.40
N ALA A 90 8.98 12.11 -8.59
CA ALA A 90 10.01 11.34 -9.25
C ALA A 90 10.81 10.43 -8.30
N PHE A 91 10.53 10.44 -6.99
CA PHE A 91 11.34 9.75 -5.99
C PHE A 91 11.25 8.23 -6.14
N GLU A 92 12.40 7.60 -6.36
CA GLU A 92 12.53 6.15 -6.48
C GLU A 92 13.47 5.59 -5.39
N VAL A 93 13.07 4.46 -4.83
CA VAL A 93 13.83 3.68 -3.86
C VAL A 93 14.09 2.27 -4.39
N ASP A 94 15.22 1.68 -4.03
CA ASP A 94 15.51 0.26 -4.29
C ASP A 94 15.14 -0.57 -3.05
N ALA A 95 13.93 -1.11 -3.05
CA ALA A 95 13.33 -1.82 -1.93
C ALA A 95 12.45 -2.97 -2.41
N ASP A 96 12.18 -3.91 -1.51
CA ASP A 96 11.05 -4.83 -1.67
C ASP A 96 9.76 -4.05 -1.46
N SER A 97 8.90 -4.01 -2.49
CA SER A 97 7.68 -3.21 -2.46
C SER A 97 6.70 -3.66 -1.39
N ASP A 98 6.63 -4.95 -1.11
CA ASP A 98 5.62 -5.54 -0.26
C ASP A 98 6.04 -5.42 1.21
N GLN A 99 7.33 -5.60 1.48
CA GLN A 99 7.89 -5.31 2.80
C GLN A 99 7.75 -3.82 3.13
N LEU A 100 8.12 -2.93 2.20
CA LEU A 100 8.00 -1.48 2.42
C LEU A 100 6.53 -1.06 2.59
N PHE A 101 5.62 -1.66 1.82
CA PHE A 101 4.19 -1.44 1.98
C PHE A 101 3.68 -1.84 3.38
N ARG A 102 4.07 -3.03 3.86
CA ARG A 102 3.72 -3.52 5.21
C ARG A 102 4.22 -2.56 6.29
N VAL A 103 5.48 -2.13 6.18
CA VAL A 103 6.08 -1.17 7.13
C VAL A 103 5.30 0.14 7.13
N LEU A 104 5.10 0.76 5.97
CA LEU A 104 4.39 2.04 5.85
C LEU A 104 2.95 1.94 6.37
N THR A 105 2.23 0.88 6.02
CA THR A 105 0.85 0.64 6.51
C THR A 105 0.81 0.52 8.02
N ASN A 106 1.75 -0.21 8.62
CA ASN A 106 1.82 -0.36 10.07
C ASN A 106 2.12 0.97 10.77
N LEU A 107 3.10 1.72 10.26
CA LEU A 107 3.46 3.03 10.83
C LEU A 107 2.31 4.03 10.72
N CYS A 108 1.68 4.13 9.55
CA CYS A 108 0.57 5.05 9.33
C CYS A 108 -0.64 4.69 10.18
N ARG A 109 -1.01 3.40 10.26
CA ARG A 109 -2.11 2.94 11.12
C ARG A 109 -1.84 3.26 12.59
N ASN A 110 -0.62 2.99 13.07
CA ASN A 110 -0.25 3.29 14.45
C ASN A 110 -0.32 4.81 14.74
N ALA A 111 0.09 5.65 13.78
CA ALA A 111 -0.02 7.10 13.92
C ALA A 111 -1.48 7.57 13.98
N VAL A 112 -2.35 7.03 13.13
CA VAL A 112 -3.80 7.32 13.16
C VAL A 112 -4.41 6.92 14.50
N GLN A 113 -4.12 5.72 14.99
CA GLN A 113 -4.61 5.24 16.28
C GLN A 113 -4.15 6.12 17.45
N ALA A 114 -2.90 6.59 17.42
CA ALA A 114 -2.39 7.50 18.44
C ALA A 114 -3.10 8.86 18.43
N MET A 115 -3.37 9.41 17.24
CA MET A 115 -4.11 10.68 17.09
C MET A 115 -5.59 10.55 17.45
N ALA A 116 -6.21 9.40 17.20
CA ALA A 116 -7.60 9.12 17.56
C ALA A 116 -7.79 8.96 19.08
N ALA A 117 -6.78 8.41 19.78
CA ALA A 117 -6.79 8.28 21.23
C ALA A 117 -6.59 9.62 21.98
N ASP A 118 -6.04 10.62 21.31
CA ASP A 118 -5.90 11.97 21.86
C ASP A 118 -7.27 12.66 21.91
N THR A 119 -7.65 13.21 23.06
CA THR A 119 -8.95 13.88 23.28
C THR A 119 -8.83 15.39 23.41
N GLU A 120 -7.62 15.94 23.28
CA GLU A 120 -7.43 17.39 23.26
C GLU A 120 -7.93 17.97 21.92
N SER A 121 -9.00 18.77 21.99
CA SER A 121 -9.72 19.32 20.84
C SER A 121 -9.00 20.47 20.11
N ALA A 122 -7.84 20.89 20.60
CA ALA A 122 -7.13 22.08 20.13
C ALA A 122 -6.02 21.79 19.09
N VAL A 123 -5.73 20.51 18.79
CA VAL A 123 -4.59 20.15 17.94
C VAL A 123 -5.06 19.75 16.53
N VAL A 124 -4.53 20.44 15.52
CA VAL A 124 -4.66 20.00 14.12
C VAL A 124 -3.93 18.66 13.97
N ARG A 125 -4.66 17.58 13.69
CA ARG A 125 -4.09 16.25 13.50
C ARG A 125 -3.66 16.08 12.05
N ARG A 126 -2.39 15.77 11.83
CA ARG A 126 -1.82 15.58 10.49
C ARG A 126 -0.88 14.39 10.46
N LEU A 127 -1.11 13.46 9.52
CA LEU A 127 -0.17 12.41 9.15
C LEU A 127 0.54 12.82 7.86
N ALA A 128 1.85 13.07 7.94
CA ALA A 128 2.67 13.38 6.77
C ALA A 128 3.71 12.29 6.51
N VAL A 129 3.86 11.91 5.24
CA VAL A 129 4.92 11.01 4.78
C VAL A 129 5.80 11.76 3.79
N SER A 130 7.08 11.93 4.11
CA SER A 130 8.08 12.57 3.26
C SER A 130 9.27 11.64 3.04
N ALA A 131 10.08 11.95 2.03
CA ALA A 131 11.30 11.21 1.74
C ALA A 131 12.38 12.17 1.28
N GLU A 132 13.59 11.95 1.78
CA GLU A 132 14.79 12.69 1.39
C GLU A 132 15.91 11.71 1.04
N ARG A 133 16.78 12.11 0.11
CA ARG A 133 17.98 11.34 -0.24
C ARG A 133 19.17 11.95 0.50
N LEU A 134 19.71 11.21 1.45
CA LEU A 134 20.94 11.57 2.15
C LEU A 134 22.13 10.89 1.45
N GLY A 135 22.88 11.66 0.65
CA GLY A 135 24.07 11.18 -0.07
C GLY A 135 23.94 11.14 -1.60
N SER A 136 25.06 10.89 -2.28
CA SER A 136 25.22 11.07 -3.72
C SER A 136 25.27 9.77 -4.56
N VAL A 137 24.69 8.66 -4.09
CA VAL A 137 24.74 7.37 -4.81
C VAL A 137 23.34 6.86 -5.15
#